data_AF-A0AA35QVX8-F1
#
_entry.id   AF-A0AA35QVX8-F1
#
_cell.length_a   1.000
_cell.length_b   1.000
_cell.length_c   1.000
_cell.angle_alpha   90.00
_cell.angle_beta   90.00
_cell.angle_gamma   90.00
#
_symmetry.space_group_name_H-M   'P 1'
#
loop_
_entity.id
_entity.type
_entity.pdbx_description
1 polymer ?
#
loop_
_entity_poly.entity_id
_entity_poly.type
_entity_poly.pdbx_seq_one_letter_code
_entity_poly.pdbx_strand_id
1 'polypeptide(L)'
;MHKLAVLLLPLLFLAGCNAFAFVGEPRYISLRTCQNNNVWVYNYTSFITHGVDSETQNMTFSAKLNVTCESNGEYAYKKAKKYCLNVTEGRLEHELSTGNQVINFDEKDLRGRFCFVQTEDGQTPVVLHTESTSQWVINLEKAIVTGFQANFVGKAEVAETDHESEHMSHYRSAWKEISVMCSESTGTGCA
;
A
#
# COMPACT_ATOMS: atom_id res chain seq x y z
N MET A 1 33.83 -7.39 21.87
CA MET A 1 32.86 -6.93 22.89
C MET A 1 32.66 -5.44 22.69
N HIS A 2 31.53 -5.02 22.11
CA HIS A 2 30.77 -3.81 22.44
C HIS A 2 29.38 -4.04 21.83
N LYS A 3 28.41 -4.29 22.71
CA LYS A 3 27.01 -4.54 22.41
C LYS A 3 26.33 -3.17 22.22
N LEU A 4 25.86 -2.86 21.01
CA LEU A 4 24.67 -2.00 20.81
C LEU A 4 23.54 -3.00 20.52
N ALA A 5 22.90 -3.63 21.49
CA ALA A 5 21.95 -3.03 22.43
C ALA A 5 20.89 -2.15 21.73
N VAL A 6 19.82 -2.84 21.32
CA VAL A 6 18.43 -2.37 21.45
C VAL A 6 18.04 -1.16 20.58
N LEU A 7 17.71 -1.40 19.32
CA LEU A 7 16.67 -0.62 18.64
C LEU A 7 15.34 -1.34 18.92
N LEU A 8 14.71 -0.88 19.99
CA LEU A 8 13.30 -1.13 20.34
C LEU A 8 12.41 -0.67 19.17
N LEU A 9 12.02 -1.59 18.32
CA LEU A 9 10.77 -1.48 17.56
C LEU A 9 10.03 -2.82 17.51
N PRO A 10 9.63 -3.37 18.68
CA PRO A 10 8.44 -4.22 18.64
C PRO A 10 7.58 -4.04 19.91
N LEU A 11 7.04 -2.85 20.17
CA LEU A 11 6.05 -2.68 21.24
C LEU A 11 5.21 -1.42 20.98
N LEU A 12 4.18 -1.54 20.13
CA LEU A 12 3.00 -0.67 20.19
C LEU A 12 1.74 -1.27 19.52
N PHE A 13 1.77 -2.50 18.99
CA PHE A 13 0.61 -3.12 18.32
C PHE A 13 0.16 -4.44 18.96
N LEU A 14 -0.01 -4.51 20.28
CA LEU A 14 -0.64 -5.69 20.91
C LEU A 14 -1.42 -5.31 22.17
N ALA A 15 -2.70 -4.97 22.01
CA ALA A 15 -3.72 -5.18 23.03
C ALA A 15 -5.12 -5.12 22.41
N GLY A 16 -5.58 -6.25 21.88
CA GLY A 16 -6.97 -6.47 21.49
C GLY A 16 -7.26 -7.96 21.45
N CYS A 17 -7.64 -8.54 22.60
CA CYS A 17 -7.82 -9.97 22.77
C CYS A 17 -9.31 -10.35 22.65
N ASN A 18 -9.57 -11.33 21.77
CA ASN A 18 -10.61 -12.36 21.78
C ASN A 18 -12.08 -12.00 21.46
N ALA A 19 -12.53 -12.48 20.29
CA ALA A 19 -13.33 -13.71 20.14
C ALA A 19 -14.20 -13.60 18.87
N PHE A 20 -13.64 -13.85 17.69
CA PHE A 20 -14.43 -14.01 16.48
C PHE A 20 -14.44 -15.48 16.07
N ALA A 21 -15.64 -16.03 15.94
CA ALA A 21 -15.86 -17.29 15.25
C ALA A 21 -15.20 -17.20 13.87
N PHE A 22 -14.37 -18.19 13.51
CA PHE A 22 -13.82 -18.34 12.17
C PHE A 22 -14.95 -18.68 11.19
N VAL A 23 -15.78 -17.69 10.84
CA VAL A 23 -16.37 -17.63 9.51
C VAL A 23 -15.16 -17.44 8.60
N GLY A 24 -14.81 -18.45 7.81
CA GLY A 24 -13.60 -18.43 7.00
C GLY A 24 -13.46 -17.09 6.29
N GLU A 25 -12.37 -16.38 6.54
CA GLU A 25 -12.14 -15.06 5.97
C GLU A 25 -12.40 -15.11 4.46
N PRO A 26 -13.14 -14.14 3.91
CA PRO A 26 -13.50 -14.16 2.50
C PRO A 26 -12.24 -14.27 1.64
N ARG A 27 -12.18 -15.30 0.79
CA ARG A 27 -11.05 -15.53 -0.11
C ARG A 27 -11.31 -14.87 -1.45
N TYR A 28 -10.25 -14.35 -2.06
CA TYR A 28 -10.31 -13.90 -3.44
C TYR A 28 -10.41 -15.10 -4.40
N ILE A 29 -11.38 -15.05 -5.32
CA ILE A 29 -11.57 -16.06 -6.37
C ILE A 29 -11.25 -15.42 -7.71
N SER A 30 -10.17 -15.89 -8.36
CA SER A 30 -9.82 -15.45 -9.71
C SER A 30 -10.78 -16.05 -10.74
N LEU A 31 -11.39 -15.20 -11.57
CA LEU A 31 -12.29 -15.64 -12.63
C LEU A 31 -11.64 -15.58 -14.02
N ARG A 32 -10.83 -14.55 -14.29
CA ARG A 32 -10.14 -14.36 -15.56
C ARG A 32 -8.89 -13.51 -15.39
N THR A 33 -7.86 -13.76 -16.19
CA THR A 33 -6.71 -12.85 -16.28
C THR A 33 -7.11 -11.50 -16.88
N CYS A 34 -6.40 -10.43 -16.49
CA CYS A 34 -6.59 -9.13 -17.12
C CYS A 34 -6.08 -9.19 -18.56
N GLN A 35 -6.84 -8.68 -19.53
CA GLN A 35 -6.50 -8.77 -20.96
C GLN A 35 -5.38 -7.81 -21.40
N ASN A 36 -5.10 -6.77 -20.59
CA ASN A 36 -4.03 -5.81 -20.84
C ASN A 36 -3.05 -5.83 -19.67
N ASN A 37 -1.81 -6.22 -19.93
CA ASN A 37 -0.70 -6.14 -18.97
C ASN A 37 -0.13 -4.72 -18.90
N ASN A 38 -1.00 -3.72 -18.75
CA ASN A 38 -0.54 -2.37 -18.53
C ASN A 38 0.24 -2.36 -17.21
N VAL A 39 1.47 -1.84 -17.29
CA VAL A 39 2.31 -1.58 -16.13
C VAL A 39 2.13 -0.11 -15.79
N TRP A 40 1.60 0.16 -14.60
CA TRP A 40 1.52 1.51 -14.06
C TRP A 40 2.71 1.76 -13.15
N VAL A 41 3.44 2.84 -13.39
CA VAL A 41 4.64 3.19 -12.61
C VAL A 41 4.31 4.33 -11.65
N TYR A 42 4.56 4.11 -10.36
CA TYR A 42 4.34 5.09 -9.30
C TYR A 42 5.63 5.37 -8.54
N ASN A 43 5.78 6.61 -8.07
CA ASN A 43 6.73 6.94 -7.03
C ASN A 43 5.96 7.05 -5.71
N TYR A 44 6.33 6.23 -4.73
CA TYR A 44 5.80 6.24 -3.39
C TYR A 44 6.80 6.90 -2.46
N THR A 45 6.34 7.81 -1.61
CA THR A 45 7.14 8.39 -0.55
C THR A 45 6.31 8.46 0.72
N SER A 46 6.85 7.97 1.82
CA SER A 46 6.34 8.16 3.16
C SER A 46 7.43 8.76 4.04
N PHE A 47 7.04 9.54 5.04
CA PHE A 47 7.97 10.13 5.99
C PHE A 47 7.38 10.04 7.39
N ILE A 48 8.27 9.85 8.37
CA ILE A 48 7.97 9.87 9.79
C ILE A 48 8.90 10.88 10.42
N THR A 49 8.32 11.82 11.16
CA THR A 49 9.07 12.76 11.99
C THR A 49 8.80 12.41 13.44
N HIS A 50 9.87 12.12 14.18
CA HIS A 50 9.84 11.89 15.61
C HIS A 50 10.64 12.98 16.32
N GLY A 51 9.94 13.83 17.07
CA GLY A 51 10.56 14.87 17.89
C GLY A 51 10.53 14.48 19.36
N VAL A 52 11.70 14.46 20.01
CA VAL A 52 11.80 14.47 21.48
C VAL A 52 12.61 15.71 21.86
N ASP A 53 11.99 16.57 22.65
CA ASP A 53 12.54 17.86 23.09
C ASP A 53 12.96 18.78 21.92
N SER A 54 14.28 18.90 21.67
CA SER A 54 14.91 19.75 20.65
C SER A 54 15.53 18.97 19.49
N GLU A 55 15.48 17.64 19.52
CA GLU A 55 15.99 16.80 18.43
C GLU A 55 14.82 16.25 17.61
N THR A 56 14.85 16.55 16.32
CA THR A 56 13.91 16.01 15.33
C THR A 56 14.63 14.95 14.54
N GLN A 57 14.13 13.72 14.56
CA GLN A 57 14.57 12.63 13.71
C GLN A 57 13.55 12.49 12.57
N ASN A 58 14.03 12.57 11.33
CA ASN A 58 13.20 12.32 10.15
C ASN A 58 13.63 11.02 9.52
N MET A 59 12.67 10.15 9.25
CA MET A 59 12.85 8.98 8.41
C MET A 59 11.99 9.13 7.16
N THR A 60 12.60 9.03 5.99
CA THR A 60 11.91 9.08 4.70
C THR A 60 12.11 7.76 3.98
N PHE A 61 11.03 7.08 3.63
CA PHE A 61 11.04 5.92 2.75
C PHE A 61 10.50 6.33 1.37
N SER A 62 11.30 6.11 0.33
CA SER A 62 10.92 6.32 -1.06
C SER A 62 11.05 5.03 -1.85
N ALA A 63 10.10 4.77 -2.74
CA ALA A 63 10.10 3.58 -3.56
C ALA A 63 9.49 3.83 -4.94
N LYS A 64 9.97 3.09 -5.94
CA LYS A 64 9.39 3.06 -7.28
C LYS A 64 8.64 1.74 -7.47
N LEU A 65 7.35 1.87 -7.76
CA LEU A 65 6.41 0.75 -7.79
C LEU A 65 5.91 0.53 -9.21
N ASN A 66 6.00 -0.70 -9.69
CA ASN A 66 5.34 -1.14 -10.91
C ASN A 66 4.10 -1.94 -10.52
N VAL A 67 2.92 -1.45 -10.90
CA VAL A 67 1.64 -2.10 -10.60
C VAL A 67 1.10 -2.76 -11.87
N THR A 68 0.67 -4.01 -11.75
CA THR A 68 0.03 -4.77 -12.84
C THR A 68 -1.30 -5.35 -12.40
N CYS A 69 -2.26 -5.37 -13.31
CA CYS A 69 -3.51 -6.11 -13.14
C CYS A 69 -3.25 -7.57 -13.48
N GLU A 70 -3.39 -8.49 -12.53
CA GLU A 70 -3.21 -9.92 -12.79
C GLU A 70 -4.51 -10.59 -13.18
N SER A 71 -5.57 -10.36 -12.41
CA SER A 71 -6.86 -11.02 -12.62
C SER A 71 -8.05 -10.16 -12.21
N ASN A 72 -9.16 -10.39 -12.89
CA ASN A 72 -10.49 -10.03 -12.43
C ASN A 72 -11.11 -11.24 -11.72
N GLY A 73 -11.86 -10.97 -10.66
CA GLY A 73 -12.39 -12.00 -9.79
C GLY A 73 -13.42 -11.45 -8.83
N GLU A 74 -13.61 -12.17 -7.73
CA GLU A 74 -14.55 -11.79 -6.67
C GLU A 74 -13.88 -11.88 -5.30
N TYR A 75 -14.24 -10.95 -4.41
CA TYR A 75 -13.90 -10.97 -2.99
C TYR A 75 -15.15 -10.68 -2.18
N ALA A 76 -15.52 -11.57 -1.26
CA ALA A 76 -16.74 -11.46 -0.47
C ALA A 76 -18.00 -11.17 -1.34
N TYR A 77 -18.14 -11.88 -2.47
CA TYR A 77 -19.24 -11.72 -3.45
C TYR A 77 -19.30 -10.36 -4.17
N LYS A 78 -18.28 -9.52 -4.03
CA LYS A 78 -18.12 -8.27 -4.81
C LYS A 78 -17.13 -8.47 -5.94
N LYS A 79 -17.37 -7.85 -7.09
CA LYS A 79 -16.38 -7.83 -8.17
C LYS A 79 -15.11 -7.14 -7.68
N ALA A 80 -13.98 -7.75 -7.98
CA ALA A 80 -12.69 -7.28 -7.52
C ALA A 80 -11.58 -7.59 -8.53
N LYS A 81 -10.51 -6.83 -8.46
CA LYS A 81 -9.29 -7.03 -9.25
C LYS A 81 -8.14 -7.35 -8.32
N LYS A 82 -7.31 -8.31 -8.72
CA LYS A 82 -6.03 -8.58 -8.07
C LYS A 82 -4.97 -7.78 -8.81
N TYR A 83 -4.32 -6.89 -8.08
CA TYR A 83 -3.16 -6.16 -8.55
C TYR A 83 -1.90 -6.71 -7.88
N CYS A 84 -0.79 -6.72 -8.59
CA CYS A 84 0.52 -6.98 -7.99
C CYS A 84 1.42 -5.77 -8.18
N LEU A 85 2.15 -5.44 -7.12
CA LEU A 85 3.16 -4.40 -7.12
C LEU A 85 4.52 -5.08 -7.16
N ASN A 86 5.44 -4.49 -7.91
CA ASN A 86 6.86 -4.79 -7.84
C ASN A 86 7.60 -3.53 -7.35
N VAL A 87 8.32 -3.63 -6.24
CA VAL A 87 9.20 -2.57 -5.76
C VAL A 87 10.52 -2.69 -6.51
N THR A 88 10.77 -1.78 -7.44
CA THR A 88 11.93 -1.85 -8.33
C THR A 88 13.15 -1.13 -7.76
N GLU A 89 12.91 -0.06 -7.02
CA GLU A 89 13.94 0.78 -6.41
C GLU A 89 13.38 1.26 -5.06
N GLY A 90 14.18 1.20 -3.99
CA GLY A 90 13.82 1.65 -2.66
C GLY A 90 14.95 2.44 -2.00
N ARG A 91 14.60 3.44 -1.19
CA ARG A 91 15.54 4.27 -0.45
C ARG A 91 14.96 4.63 0.90
N LEU A 92 15.70 4.37 1.96
CA LEU A 92 15.41 4.85 3.32
C LEU A 92 16.48 5.87 3.70
N GLU A 93 16.04 7.08 3.98
CA GLU A 93 16.87 8.15 4.51
C GLU A 93 16.50 8.37 5.98
N HIS A 94 17.50 8.48 6.85
CA HIS A 94 17.33 8.82 8.24
C HIS A 94 18.20 10.04 8.55
N GLU A 95 17.54 11.17 8.79
CA GLU A 95 18.19 12.40 9.22
C GLU A 95 18.36 12.37 10.74
N LEU A 96 19.62 12.33 11.17
CA LEU A 96 20.02 12.36 12.57
C LEU A 96 20.83 13.63 12.84
N SER A 97 20.85 14.07 14.10
CA SER A 97 21.70 15.18 14.57
C SER A 97 23.20 14.93 14.31
N THR A 98 23.61 13.66 14.18
CA THR A 98 24.99 13.22 13.94
C THR A 98 25.33 13.02 12.45
N GLY A 99 24.36 13.26 11.55
CA GLY A 99 24.51 13.12 10.10
C GLY A 99 23.54 12.12 9.49
N ASN A 100 23.31 12.24 8.18
CA ASN A 100 22.30 11.43 7.49
C ASN A 100 22.80 9.99 7.27
N GLN A 101 21.96 9.02 7.60
CA GLN A 101 22.12 7.63 7.19
C GLN A 101 21.22 7.35 5.98
N VAL A 102 21.77 6.74 4.95
CA VAL A 102 21.02 6.37 3.75
C VAL A 102 21.22 4.89 3.48
N ILE A 103 20.11 4.17 3.37
CA ILE A 103 20.08 2.77 2.98
C ILE A 103 19.31 2.68 1.67
N ASN A 104 19.96 2.18 0.63
CA ASN A 104 19.29 1.87 -0.64
C ASN A 104 18.93 0.38 -0.64
N PHE A 105 17.75 0.08 -1.16
CA PHE A 105 17.26 -1.28 -1.34
C PHE A 105 16.93 -1.50 -2.81
N ASP A 106 17.22 -2.68 -3.32
CA ASP A 106 16.76 -3.09 -4.65
C ASP A 106 15.61 -4.11 -4.56
N GLU A 107 15.12 -4.56 -5.72
CA GLU A 107 14.04 -5.56 -5.83
C GLU A 107 14.30 -6.84 -5.02
N LYS A 108 15.55 -7.19 -4.71
CA LYS A 108 15.92 -8.42 -4.00
C LYS A 108 15.91 -8.26 -2.48
N ASP A 109 16.04 -7.03 -2.00
CA ASP A 109 16.10 -6.70 -0.56
C ASP A 109 14.70 -6.59 0.06
N LEU A 110 13.75 -6.07 -0.72
CA LEU A 110 12.32 -6.19 -0.44
C LEU A 110 11.86 -7.48 -1.12
N ARG A 111 10.71 -8.08 -0.78
CA ARG A 111 10.25 -9.34 -1.42
C ARG A 111 9.99 -9.23 -2.95
N GLY A 112 10.42 -8.14 -3.58
CA GLY A 112 10.24 -7.75 -4.97
C GLY A 112 8.79 -7.46 -5.23
N ARG A 113 7.96 -8.50 -5.11
CA ARG A 113 6.58 -8.52 -5.56
C ARG A 113 5.61 -8.99 -4.49
N PHE A 114 4.54 -8.24 -4.32
CA PHE A 114 3.38 -8.61 -3.50
C PHE A 114 2.09 -8.18 -4.19
N CYS A 115 0.95 -8.70 -3.74
CA CYS A 115 -0.32 -8.45 -4.42
C CYS A 115 -1.39 -8.02 -3.44
N PHE A 116 -2.40 -7.32 -3.93
CA PHE A 116 -3.57 -6.93 -3.15
C PHE A 116 -4.82 -7.06 -4.01
N VAL A 117 -5.96 -7.09 -3.34
CA VAL A 117 -7.27 -7.10 -3.98
C VAL A 117 -7.86 -5.71 -3.84
N GLN A 118 -8.43 -5.18 -4.92
CA GLN A 118 -9.24 -3.97 -4.88
C GLN A 118 -10.65 -4.29 -5.40
N THR A 119 -11.68 -3.95 -4.64
CA THR A 119 -13.07 -4.13 -5.07
C THR A 119 -13.48 -3.03 -6.04
N GLU A 120 -14.58 -3.23 -6.77
CA GLU A 120 -15.14 -2.21 -7.67
C GLU A 120 -15.54 -0.91 -6.94
N ASP A 121 -15.80 -1.00 -5.63
CA ASP A 121 -16.09 0.15 -4.76
C ASP A 121 -14.82 0.96 -4.38
N GLY A 122 -13.63 0.48 -4.75
CA GLY A 122 -12.33 1.10 -4.47
C GLY A 122 -11.62 0.61 -3.20
N GLN A 123 -12.25 -0.30 -2.46
CA GLN A 123 -11.72 -0.82 -1.19
C GLN A 123 -10.58 -1.81 -1.44
N THR A 124 -9.56 -1.82 -0.59
CA THR A 124 -8.43 -2.76 -0.62
C THR A 124 -8.46 -3.73 0.56
N PRO A 125 -9.39 -4.69 0.60
CA PRO A 125 -9.68 -5.46 1.81
C PRO A 125 -8.59 -6.45 2.22
N VAL A 126 -7.65 -6.78 1.33
CA VAL A 126 -6.59 -7.75 1.63
C VAL A 126 -5.31 -7.51 0.85
N VAL A 127 -4.19 -7.64 1.55
CA VAL A 127 -2.84 -7.77 1.00
C VAL A 127 -2.43 -9.24 1.08
N LEU A 128 -1.97 -9.78 -0.04
CA LEU A 128 -1.60 -11.18 -0.22
C LEU A 128 -0.10 -11.35 0.01
N HIS A 129 0.27 -12.02 1.10
CA HIS A 129 1.64 -12.32 1.48
C HIS A 129 1.85 -13.83 1.68
N THR A 130 3.10 -14.30 1.80
CA THR A 130 3.38 -15.70 2.16
C THR A 130 3.44 -15.84 3.68
N GLU A 131 3.28 -17.05 4.20
CA GLU A 131 3.35 -17.29 5.66
C GLU A 131 4.75 -16.99 6.23
N SER A 132 5.79 -17.08 5.40
CA SER A 132 7.17 -16.84 5.79
C SER A 132 7.59 -15.36 5.82
N THR A 133 6.74 -14.43 5.39
CA THR A 133 7.13 -13.02 5.31
C THR A 133 7.06 -12.35 6.68
N SER A 134 8.10 -11.59 7.02
CA SER A 134 8.23 -10.93 8.32
C SER A 134 7.15 -9.87 8.52
N GLN A 135 6.72 -9.68 9.77
CA GLN A 135 5.65 -8.75 10.11
C GLN A 135 5.94 -7.31 9.68
N TRP A 136 7.20 -6.87 9.76
CA TRP A 136 7.57 -5.51 9.35
C TRP A 136 7.40 -5.30 7.84
N VAL A 137 7.67 -6.32 7.01
CA VAL A 137 7.44 -6.26 5.56
C VAL A 137 5.94 -6.23 5.29
N ILE A 138 5.15 -7.07 5.98
CA ILE A 138 3.68 -7.07 5.86
C ILE A 138 3.12 -5.67 6.18
N ASN A 139 3.63 -5.02 7.22
CA ASN A 139 3.18 -3.67 7.60
C ASN A 139 3.54 -2.63 6.53
N LEU A 140 4.73 -2.71 5.94
CA LEU A 140 5.13 -1.84 4.82
C LEU A 140 4.25 -2.09 3.58
N GLU A 141 4.00 -3.35 3.23
CA GLU A 141 3.11 -3.73 2.11
C GLU A 141 1.69 -3.16 2.32
N LYS A 142 1.14 -3.26 3.54
CA LYS A 142 -0.16 -2.66 3.91
C LYS A 142 -0.15 -1.14 3.84
N ALA A 143 0.92 -0.48 4.31
CA ALA A 143 1.05 0.98 4.25
C ALA A 143 1.09 1.49 2.80
N ILE A 144 1.77 0.78 1.90
CA ILE A 144 1.78 1.11 0.46
C ILE A 144 0.38 0.89 -0.14
N VAL A 145 -0.27 -0.24 0.15
CA VAL A 145 -1.58 -0.59 -0.40
C VAL A 145 -2.68 0.36 0.06
N THR A 146 -2.56 0.93 1.27
CA THR A 146 -3.49 1.95 1.77
C THR A 146 -3.55 3.16 0.83
N GLY A 147 -2.48 3.49 0.10
CA GLY A 147 -2.52 4.54 -0.92
C GLY A 147 -3.44 4.25 -2.12
N PHE A 148 -3.85 3.00 -2.30
CA PHE A 148 -4.80 2.56 -3.33
C PHE A 148 -6.23 2.37 -2.79
N GLN A 149 -6.43 2.52 -1.47
CA GLN A 149 -7.76 2.54 -0.86
C GLN A 149 -8.51 3.79 -1.35
N ALA A 150 -9.73 3.58 -1.83
CA ALA A 150 -10.57 4.67 -2.32
C ALA A 150 -12.06 4.37 -2.11
N ASN A 151 -12.85 5.43 -2.20
CA ASN A 151 -14.31 5.37 -2.17
C ASN A 151 -14.88 5.82 -3.52
N PHE A 152 -15.02 4.87 -4.45
CA PHE A 152 -15.61 5.13 -5.77
C PHE A 152 -17.14 5.19 -5.73
N VAL A 153 -17.77 4.78 -4.63
CA VAL A 153 -19.21 4.89 -4.41
C VAL A 153 -19.65 6.34 -4.24
N GLY A 154 -18.71 7.24 -3.88
CA GLY A 154 -18.97 8.67 -3.75
C GLY A 154 -19.75 9.06 -2.49
N LYS A 155 -19.73 8.21 -1.45
CA LYS A 155 -20.33 8.52 -0.16
C LYS A 155 -19.46 9.51 0.61
N ALA A 156 -20.07 10.42 1.38
CA ALA A 156 -19.32 11.36 2.22
C ALA A 156 -18.62 10.66 3.39
N GLU A 157 -19.18 9.56 3.88
CA GLU A 157 -18.65 8.79 5.01
C GLU A 157 -18.73 7.30 4.69
N VAL A 158 -17.63 6.57 4.92
CA VAL A 158 -17.54 5.13 4.68
C VAL A 158 -16.72 4.49 5.80
N ALA A 159 -17.22 3.38 6.34
CA ALA A 159 -16.43 2.52 7.20
C ALA A 159 -15.42 1.75 6.35
N GLU A 160 -14.13 1.92 6.64
CA GLU A 160 -13.03 1.36 5.89
C GLU A 160 -12.07 0.64 6.82
N THR A 161 -11.31 -0.30 6.26
CA THR A 161 -10.22 -0.99 6.97
C THR A 161 -8.95 -0.75 6.18
N ASP A 162 -7.96 -0.13 6.81
CA ASP A 162 -6.64 0.07 6.22
C ASP A 162 -5.53 -0.41 7.19
N HIS A 163 -4.29 0.04 6.97
CA HIS A 163 -3.18 -0.29 7.84
C HIS A 163 -3.33 0.18 9.31
N GLU A 164 -4.21 1.15 9.59
CA GLU A 164 -4.45 1.70 10.93
C GLU A 164 -5.58 1.01 11.70
N SER A 165 -6.30 0.06 11.07
CA SER A 165 -7.49 -0.68 11.54
C SER A 165 -8.82 -0.18 10.99
N GLU A 166 -9.94 -0.69 11.52
CA GLU A 166 -11.28 -0.25 11.14
C GLU A 166 -11.54 1.17 11.64
N HIS A 167 -11.94 2.06 10.72
CA HIS A 167 -12.22 3.46 11.03
C HIS A 167 -13.30 4.03 10.12
N MET A 168 -13.80 5.21 10.47
CA MET A 168 -14.73 5.97 9.64
C MET A 168 -13.96 7.02 8.85
N SER A 169 -13.96 6.89 7.53
CA SER A 169 -13.32 7.84 6.61
C SER A 169 -14.32 8.90 6.16
N HIS A 170 -13.90 10.17 6.22
CA HIS A 170 -14.68 11.30 5.72
C HIS A 170 -14.10 11.79 4.39
N TYR A 171 -14.88 11.64 3.32
CA TYR A 171 -14.50 12.01 1.97
C TYR A 171 -15.07 13.38 1.61
N ARG A 172 -14.20 14.28 1.15
CA ARG A 172 -14.59 15.53 0.50
C ARG A 172 -14.30 15.45 -0.99
N SER A 173 -15.33 15.24 -1.79
CA SER A 173 -15.23 15.27 -3.25
C SER A 173 -15.00 16.70 -3.72
N ALA A 174 -13.74 17.03 -4.02
CA ALA A 174 -13.40 18.20 -4.82
C ALA A 174 -13.49 17.79 -6.30
N TRP A 175 -14.67 17.96 -6.92
CA TRP A 175 -14.77 17.87 -8.37
C TRP A 175 -13.94 19.01 -8.98
N LYS A 176 -12.68 18.72 -9.31
CA LYS A 176 -11.96 19.44 -10.34
C LYS A 176 -12.08 18.56 -11.58
N GLU A 177 -12.72 19.05 -12.63
CA GLU A 177 -12.69 18.38 -13.93
C GLU A 177 -11.24 18.04 -14.27
N ILE A 178 -10.86 16.76 -14.15
CA ILE A 178 -9.64 16.26 -14.76
C ILE A 178 -10.00 16.14 -16.23
N SER A 179 -9.88 17.25 -16.96
CA SER A 179 -9.77 17.23 -18.40
C SER A 179 -8.50 16.44 -18.68
N VAL A 180 -8.66 15.17 -19.04
CA VAL A 180 -7.59 14.38 -19.64
C VAL A 180 -7.25 15.09 -20.94
N MET A 181 -6.23 15.94 -20.92
CA MET A 181 -5.56 16.37 -22.14
C MET A 181 -4.86 15.14 -22.69
N CYS A 182 -5.58 14.39 -23.53
CA CYS A 182 -4.94 13.56 -24.53
C CYS A 182 -4.05 14.50 -25.35
N SER A 183 -2.73 14.41 -25.17
CA SER A 183 -1.82 15.03 -26.13
C SER A 183 -1.97 14.26 -27.44
N GLU A 184 -2.68 14.84 -28.39
CA GLU A 184 -2.66 14.39 -29.78
C GLU A 184 -1.22 14.52 -30.29
N SER A 185 -0.51 13.40 -30.39
CA SER A 185 0.55 13.27 -31.38
C SER A 185 0.29 12.00 -32.18
N THR A 186 -0.07 12.22 -33.45
CA THR A 186 -0.37 11.26 -34.52
C THR A 186 -1.76 10.63 -34.44
N GLY A 187 -2.64 11.14 -35.31
CA GLY A 187 -4.06 10.87 -35.31
C GLY A 187 -4.43 9.45 -35.73
N THR A 188 -5.46 8.95 -35.08
CA THR A 188 -6.67 8.38 -35.68
C THR A 188 -7.67 8.21 -34.53
N GLY A 189 -8.85 8.79 -34.69
CA GLY A 189 -9.76 9.15 -33.60
C GLY A 189 -10.42 7.97 -32.86
N CYS A 190 -10.85 8.26 -31.63
CA CYS A 190 -11.73 7.41 -30.84
C CYS A 190 -13.17 7.54 -31.36
N ALA A 191 -13.83 6.39 -31.56
CA ALA A 191 -15.28 6.27 -31.71
C ALA A 191 -15.96 6.15 -30.34
#